data_AF-A0A2E4WZA9-F1
#
_entry.id   AF-A0A2E4WZA9-F1
#
_cell.length_a   1.000
_cell.length_b   1.000
_cell.length_c   1.000
_cell.angle_alpha   90.00
_cell.angle_beta   90.00
_cell.angle_gamma   90.00
#
_symmetry.space_group_name_H-M   'P 1'
#
loop_
_entity.id
_entity.type
_entity.pdbx_description
1 polymer ?
#
loop_
_entity_poly.entity_id
_entity_poly.type
_entity_poly.pdbx_seq_one_letter_code
_entity_poly.pdbx_strand_id
1 'polypeptide(L)'
;MVAGVVMISLFTGSLASTLTRNQMTVGVSEYNDLANVSIGVVEGENPMSLVRNKGLSAAGYSSLSDALFALSERKVTTVVHDEPVIRHWLRKHPQQAGSIGLADFYLRKEDYGIAVSKPKLSSERNELLDRINLALVRLKSSGRYDEILHRYLGNQRN
;
A
#
# COMPACT_ATOMS: atom_id res chain seq x y z
N MET A 1 11.73 -29.52 -39.18
CA MET A 1 12.81 -28.67 -38.62
C MET A 1 12.25 -27.42 -37.93
N VAL A 2 11.44 -26.58 -38.61
CA VAL A 2 10.86 -25.34 -38.04
C VAL A 2 10.01 -25.58 -36.78
N ALA A 3 9.16 -26.60 -36.76
CA ALA A 3 8.31 -26.90 -35.59
C ALA A 3 9.10 -27.24 -34.31
N GLY A 4 10.25 -27.91 -34.44
CA GLY A 4 11.11 -28.25 -33.30
C GLY A 4 11.80 -27.03 -32.69
N VAL A 5 12.26 -26.11 -33.54
CA VAL A 5 12.88 -24.85 -33.09
C VAL A 5 11.85 -24.00 -32.34
N VAL A 6 10.62 -23.89 -32.86
CA VAL A 6 9.53 -23.16 -32.19
C VAL A 6 9.22 -23.76 -30.82
N MET A 7 9.15 -25.08 -30.70
CA MET A 7 8.84 -25.74 -29.43
C MET A 7 9.93 -25.52 -28.38
N ILE A 8 11.21 -25.61 -28.77
CA ILE A 8 12.35 -25.38 -27.86
C ILE A 8 12.40 -23.92 -27.43
N SER A 9 12.20 -22.97 -28.34
CA SER A 9 12.18 -21.53 -28.01
C SER A 9 11.06 -21.15 -27.05
N LEU A 10 9.86 -21.73 -27.19
CA LEU A 10 8.75 -21.50 -26.26
C LEU A 10 9.06 -22.07 -24.86
N PHE A 11 9.65 -23.26 -24.80
CA PHE A 11 10.06 -23.87 -23.54
C PHE A 11 11.14 -23.03 -22.84
N THR A 12 12.22 -22.68 -23.52
CA THR A 12 13.28 -21.83 -22.97
C THR A 12 12.75 -20.44 -22.58
N GLY A 13 11.86 -19.85 -23.38
CA GLY A 13 11.20 -18.58 -23.08
C GLY A 13 10.34 -18.64 -21.81
N SER A 14 9.57 -19.71 -21.61
CA SER A 14 8.77 -19.92 -20.39
C SER A 14 9.64 -20.13 -19.14
N LEU A 15 10.76 -20.85 -19.27
CA LEU A 15 11.67 -21.13 -18.16
C LEU A 15 12.42 -19.85 -17.76
N ALA A 16 12.93 -19.11 -18.75
CA ALA A 16 13.55 -17.81 -18.52
C ALA A 16 12.55 -16.80 -17.93
N SER A 17 11.33 -16.71 -18.46
CA SER A 17 10.29 -15.82 -17.92
C SER A 17 9.91 -16.16 -16.48
N THR A 18 9.83 -17.45 -16.13
CA THR A 18 9.54 -17.89 -14.76
C THR A 18 10.70 -17.56 -13.82
N LEU A 19 11.95 -17.81 -14.24
CA LEU A 19 13.14 -17.47 -13.47
C LEU A 19 13.29 -15.95 -13.27
N THR A 20 13.07 -15.15 -14.32
CA THR A 20 13.08 -13.69 -14.24
C THR A 20 11.96 -13.17 -13.33
N ARG A 21 10.76 -13.76 -13.40
CA ARG A 21 9.66 -13.42 -12.49
C ARG A 21 10.01 -13.77 -11.03
N ASN A 22 10.61 -14.94 -10.78
CA ASN A 22 11.04 -15.35 -9.45
C ASN A 22 12.21 -14.50 -8.89
N GLN A 23 13.08 -13.97 -9.75
CA GLN A 23 14.17 -13.06 -9.35
C GLN A 23 13.69 -11.63 -9.09
N MET A 24 12.47 -11.26 -9.52
CA MET A 24 11.84 -9.97 -9.23
C MET A 24 10.94 -9.98 -7.98
N THR A 25 10.53 -11.15 -7.50
CA THR A 25 9.82 -11.31 -6.22
C THR A 25 10.79 -11.47 -5.06
N VAL A 26 11.44 -10.36 -4.66
CA VAL A 26 11.93 -10.21 -3.29
C VAL A 26 10.78 -9.64 -2.48
N GLY A 27 9.87 -10.47 -1.99
CA GLY A 27 8.77 -9.99 -1.15
C GLY A 27 7.59 -10.93 -0.98
N VAL A 28 6.80 -10.63 0.05
CA VAL A 28 5.50 -11.23 0.36
C VAL A 28 4.54 -10.98 -0.81
N SER A 29 4.11 -12.05 -1.48
CA SER A 29 3.27 -11.97 -2.68
C SER A 29 1.80 -12.15 -2.34
N GLU A 30 1.51 -12.94 -1.30
CA GLU A 30 0.16 -13.22 -0.85
C GLU A 30 0.00 -13.04 0.66
N TYR A 31 -1.26 -12.94 1.09
CA TYR A 31 -1.61 -12.84 2.50
C TYR A 31 -1.02 -13.97 3.36
N ASN A 32 -0.96 -15.18 2.83
CA ASN A 32 -0.47 -16.36 3.57
C ASN A 32 1.03 -16.29 3.86
N ASP A 33 1.81 -15.57 3.05
CA ASP A 33 3.24 -15.40 3.26
C ASP A 33 3.53 -14.59 4.53
N LEU A 34 2.58 -13.74 4.94
CA LEU A 34 2.71 -12.91 6.15
C LEU A 34 2.83 -13.74 7.43
N ALA A 35 2.34 -14.97 7.44
CA ALA A 35 2.46 -15.85 8.61
C ALA A 35 3.90 -16.32 8.85
N ASN A 36 4.74 -16.31 7.81
CA ASN A 36 6.10 -16.87 7.86
C ASN A 36 7.20 -15.80 7.84
N VAL A 37 6.83 -14.52 7.96
CA VAL A 37 7.76 -13.39 7.83
C VAL A 37 7.66 -12.44 9.02
N SER A 38 8.73 -11.68 9.26
CA SER A 38 8.73 -10.64 10.28
C SER A 38 7.99 -9.39 9.79
N ILE A 39 6.90 -9.06 10.50
CA ILE A 39 6.04 -7.90 10.21
C ILE A 39 6.37 -6.76 11.18
N GLY A 40 6.70 -5.60 10.65
CA GLY A 40 6.80 -4.34 11.39
C GLY A 40 5.52 -3.53 11.29
N VAL A 41 5.08 -2.97 12.42
CA VAL A 41 3.88 -2.13 12.50
C VAL A 41 4.12 -0.98 13.46
N VAL A 42 3.48 0.18 13.23
CA VAL A 42 3.52 1.30 14.18
C VAL A 42 2.70 0.96 15.41
N GLU A 43 3.30 1.09 16.58
CA GLU A 43 2.68 0.78 17.86
C GLU A 43 1.54 1.76 18.18
N GLY A 44 0.41 1.23 18.68
CA GLY A 44 -0.75 2.04 19.06
C GLY A 44 -1.66 2.46 17.90
N GLU A 45 -1.34 2.11 16.66
CA GLU A 45 -2.17 2.44 15.50
C GLU A 45 -3.06 1.27 15.02
N ASN A 46 -4.08 1.61 14.22
CA ASN A 46 -5.05 0.67 13.64
C ASN A 46 -4.39 -0.53 12.91
N PRO A 47 -3.29 -0.37 12.16
CA PRO A 47 -2.58 -1.50 11.55
C PRO A 47 -2.16 -2.59 12.56
N MET A 48 -1.82 -2.23 13.81
CA MET A 48 -1.39 -3.20 14.82
C MET A 48 -2.56 -4.10 15.24
N SER A 49 -3.72 -3.49 15.48
CA SER A 49 -4.95 -4.23 15.77
C SER A 49 -5.38 -5.09 14.58
N LEU A 50 -5.23 -4.60 13.35
CA LEU A 50 -5.56 -5.36 12.13
C LEU A 50 -4.72 -6.64 12.01
N VAL A 51 -3.41 -6.53 12.20
CA VAL A 51 -2.49 -7.68 12.10
C VAL A 51 -2.74 -8.69 13.24
N ARG A 52 -2.96 -8.19 14.47
CA ARG A 52 -3.30 -9.04 15.63
C ARG A 52 -4.63 -9.76 15.48
N ASN A 53 -5.68 -9.08 15.03
CA ASN A 53 -7.00 -9.67 14.79
C ASN A 53 -6.96 -10.78 13.72
N LYS A 54 -5.95 -10.74 12.88
CA LYS A 54 -5.67 -11.72 11.84
C LYS A 54 -4.78 -12.89 12.30
N GLY A 55 -4.40 -12.92 13.59
CA GLY A 55 -3.60 -13.99 14.20
C GLY A 55 -2.11 -13.90 13.87
N LEU A 56 -1.64 -12.79 13.33
CA LEU A 56 -0.25 -12.59 12.93
C LEU A 56 0.54 -11.90 14.05
N SER A 57 1.82 -12.26 14.19
CA SER A 57 2.75 -11.59 15.11
C SER A 57 3.41 -10.41 14.41
N ALA A 58 3.49 -9.28 15.11
CA ALA A 58 4.12 -8.06 14.62
C ALA A 58 5.04 -7.43 15.67
N ALA A 59 6.19 -6.94 15.20
CA ALA A 59 7.07 -6.06 15.95
C ALA A 59 6.53 -4.63 15.92
N GLY A 60 6.33 -4.05 17.10
CA GLY A 60 5.92 -2.66 17.25
C GLY A 60 7.11 -1.71 17.06
N TYR A 61 6.87 -0.62 16.34
CA TYR A 61 7.81 0.48 16.14
C TYR A 61 7.19 1.81 16.56
N SER A 62 7.99 2.75 17.04
CA SER A 62 7.50 4.06 17.49
C SER A 62 7.01 4.96 16.36
N SER A 63 7.52 4.77 15.14
CA SER A 63 7.10 5.53 13.96
C SER A 63 7.17 4.71 12.68
N LEU A 64 6.44 5.13 11.64
CA LEU A 64 6.53 4.52 10.31
C LEU A 64 7.95 4.63 9.74
N SER A 65 8.64 5.75 10.00
CA SER A 65 10.02 5.91 9.58
C SER A 65 10.90 4.82 10.18
N ASP A 66 10.80 4.55 11.49
CA ASP A 66 11.60 3.51 12.15
C ASP A 66 11.30 2.12 11.60
N ALA A 67 10.01 1.83 11.32
CA ALA A 67 9.61 0.57 10.69
C ALA A 67 10.19 0.42 9.28
N LEU A 68 10.14 1.47 8.46
CA LEU A 68 10.68 1.47 7.09
C LEU A 68 12.22 1.46 7.06
N PHE A 69 12.88 2.09 8.04
CA PHE A 69 14.33 1.95 8.23
C PHE A 69 14.69 0.51 8.60
N ALA A 70 13.96 -0.11 9.54
CA ALA A 70 14.15 -1.51 9.90
C ALA A 70 13.91 -2.46 8.71
N LEU A 71 12.99 -2.12 7.81
CA LEU A 71 12.78 -2.83 6.54
C LEU A 71 13.99 -2.68 5.61
N SER A 72 14.51 -1.46 5.46
CA SER A 72 15.70 -1.21 4.62
C SER A 72 16.97 -1.90 5.15
N GLU A 73 17.08 -2.06 6.47
CA GLU A 73 18.17 -2.79 7.13
C GLU A 73 17.94 -4.31 7.20
N ARG A 74 16.84 -4.82 6.63
CA ARG A 74 16.43 -6.24 6.67
C ARG A 74 16.21 -6.81 8.08
N LYS A 75 15.95 -5.95 9.07
CA LYS A 75 15.54 -6.37 10.43
C LYS A 75 14.10 -6.91 10.44
N VAL A 76 13.25 -6.34 9.58
CA VAL A 76 11.92 -6.86 9.26
C VAL A 76 11.83 -7.14 7.76
N THR A 77 10.96 -8.07 7.39
CA THR A 77 10.74 -8.46 6.00
C THR A 77 9.59 -7.68 5.38
N THR A 78 8.64 -7.22 6.19
CA THR A 78 7.44 -6.52 5.72
C THR A 78 7.00 -5.47 6.72
N VAL A 79 6.47 -4.36 6.23
CA VAL A 79 5.83 -3.32 7.04
C VAL A 79 4.39 -3.17 6.60
N VAL A 80 3.47 -3.12 7.55
CA VAL A 80 2.04 -2.92 7.28
C VAL A 80 1.65 -1.51 7.69
N HIS A 81 1.20 -0.72 6.71
CA HIS A 81 0.65 0.60 6.91
C HIS A 81 -0.22 1.00 5.70
N ASP A 82 -1.00 2.06 5.84
CA ASP A 82 -1.76 2.70 4.76
C ASP A 82 -0.87 3.05 3.56
N GLU A 83 -1.27 2.60 2.36
CA GLU A 83 -0.50 2.81 1.12
C GLU A 83 -0.21 4.30 0.83
N PRO A 84 -1.15 5.26 0.96
CA PRO A 84 -0.87 6.66 0.68
C PRO A 84 0.23 7.23 1.59
N VAL A 85 0.30 6.78 2.85
CA VAL A 85 1.30 7.24 3.81
C VAL A 85 2.68 6.70 3.42
N ILE A 86 2.78 5.41 3.06
CA ILE A 86 4.02 4.81 2.58
C ILE A 86 4.49 5.51 1.29
N ARG A 87 3.60 5.68 0.30
CA ARG A 87 3.92 6.37 -0.96
C ARG A 87 4.44 7.79 -0.75
N HIS A 88 3.79 8.54 0.14
CA HIS A 88 4.24 9.87 0.50
C HIS A 88 5.63 9.86 1.13
N TRP A 89 5.90 8.89 2.02
CA TRP A 89 7.19 8.74 2.67
C TRP A 89 8.29 8.37 1.66
N LEU A 90 8.04 7.43 0.75
CA LEU A 90 8.98 7.02 -0.30
C LEU A 90 9.33 8.18 -1.23
N ARG A 91 8.34 9.03 -1.56
CA ARG A 91 8.57 10.25 -2.34
C ARG A 91 9.48 11.24 -1.63
N LYS A 92 9.41 11.34 -0.30
CA LYS A 92 10.30 12.17 0.51
C LYS A 92 11.70 11.56 0.68
N HIS A 93 11.85 10.25 0.51
CA HIS A 93 13.09 9.52 0.74
C HIS A 93 13.50 8.67 -0.48
N PRO A 94 13.88 9.31 -1.61
CA PRO A 94 14.16 8.61 -2.86
C PRO A 94 15.32 7.61 -2.79
N GLN A 95 16.27 7.82 -1.86
CA GLN A 95 17.40 6.91 -1.64
C GLN A 95 16.95 5.52 -1.13
N GLN A 96 15.86 5.49 -0.35
CA GLN A 96 15.32 4.27 0.25
C GLN A 96 14.24 3.64 -0.64
N ALA A 97 13.64 4.43 -1.53
CA ALA A 97 12.58 3.98 -2.43
C ALA A 97 13.02 2.84 -3.36
N GLY A 98 14.29 2.79 -3.77
CA GLY A 98 14.81 1.69 -4.60
C GLY A 98 14.89 0.34 -3.89
N SER A 99 14.88 0.33 -2.56
CA SER A 99 14.98 -0.89 -1.72
C SER A 99 13.64 -1.36 -1.15
N ILE A 100 12.57 -0.58 -1.31
CA ILE A 100 11.26 -0.85 -0.70
C ILE A 100 10.23 -1.07 -1.81
N GLY A 101 9.73 -2.30 -1.92
CA GLY A 101 8.61 -2.65 -2.80
C GLY A 101 7.26 -2.51 -2.09
N LEU A 102 6.21 -2.13 -2.84
CA LEU A 102 4.84 -2.19 -2.37
C LEU A 102 4.21 -3.53 -2.77
N ALA A 103 3.63 -4.25 -1.80
CA ALA A 103 2.91 -5.49 -2.07
C ALA A 103 1.75 -5.29 -3.05
N ASP A 104 1.44 -6.30 -3.86
CA ASP A 104 0.36 -6.25 -4.86
C ASP A 104 -1.04 -6.57 -4.29
N PHE A 105 -1.14 -6.72 -2.97
CA PHE A 105 -2.40 -7.00 -2.29
C PHE A 105 -2.63 -6.04 -1.11
N TYR A 106 -3.89 -5.92 -0.71
CA TYR A 106 -4.33 -5.10 0.41
C TYR A 106 -4.84 -5.99 1.55
N LEU A 107 -4.45 -5.68 2.78
CA LEU A 107 -5.02 -6.33 3.97
C LEU A 107 -6.44 -5.88 4.28
N ARG A 108 -6.74 -4.63 3.95
CA ARG A 108 -8.04 -3.99 4.12
C ARG A 108 -8.11 -2.80 3.15
N LYS A 109 -9.28 -2.60 2.53
CA LYS A 109 -9.58 -1.39 1.74
C LYS A 109 -10.43 -0.47 2.59
N GLU A 110 -9.96 0.75 2.79
CA GLU A 110 -10.65 1.79 3.56
C GLU A 110 -10.60 3.10 2.79
N ASP A 111 -11.70 3.84 2.84
CA ASP A 111 -11.79 5.19 2.29
C ASP A 111 -11.57 6.23 3.38
N TYR A 112 -10.76 7.26 3.09
CA TYR A 112 -10.62 8.41 3.98
C TYR A 112 -11.85 9.33 3.88
N GLY A 113 -12.32 9.79 5.03
CA GLY A 113 -13.45 10.71 5.14
C GLY A 113 -13.13 11.91 6.02
N ILE A 114 -13.86 13.01 5.81
CA ILE A 114 -13.84 14.17 6.69
C ILE A 114 -14.99 14.03 7.67
N ALA A 115 -14.68 13.89 8.95
CA ALA A 115 -15.68 13.83 10.01
C ALA A 115 -16.06 15.23 10.50
N VAL A 116 -17.35 15.44 10.75
CA VAL A 116 -17.89 16.66 11.38
C VAL A 116 -18.80 16.29 12.53
N SER A 117 -18.99 17.22 13.47
CA SER A 117 -19.89 17.02 14.61
C SER A 117 -21.31 16.70 14.13
N LYS A 118 -21.97 15.75 14.81
CA LYS A 118 -23.37 15.42 14.55
C LYS A 118 -24.27 16.61 14.91
N PRO A 119 -25.38 16.83 14.17
CA PRO A 119 -26.38 17.82 14.57
C PRO A 119 -26.99 17.46 15.93
N LYS A 120 -27.51 18.46 16.63
CA LYS A 120 -28.08 18.27 17.98
C LYS A 120 -29.37 17.45 17.93
N LEU A 121 -30.19 17.67 16.91
CA LEU A 121 -31.37 16.87 16.63
C LEU A 121 -31.14 15.99 15.40
N SER A 122 -31.65 14.75 15.44
CA SER A 122 -31.57 13.82 14.31
C SER A 122 -32.39 14.26 13.09
N SER A 123 -33.34 15.18 13.29
CA SER A 123 -34.14 15.79 12.22
C SER A 123 -33.44 16.97 11.54
N GLU A 124 -32.34 17.47 12.09
CA GLU A 124 -31.61 18.60 11.53
C GLU A 124 -30.58 18.15 10.49
N ARG A 125 -30.55 18.86 9.36
CA ARG A 125 -29.58 18.62 8.30
C ARG A 125 -28.22 19.24 8.67
N ASN A 126 -27.14 18.51 8.41
CA ASN A 126 -25.79 19.02 8.63
C ASN A 126 -25.29 19.81 7.40
N GLU A 127 -25.60 21.11 7.35
CA GLU A 127 -25.22 21.97 6.22
C GLU A 127 -23.72 21.98 5.94
N LEU A 128 -22.88 21.88 6.97
CA LEU A 128 -21.43 21.83 6.80
C LEU A 128 -21.01 20.58 6.04
N LEU A 129 -21.57 19.43 6.41
CA LEU A 129 -21.32 18.17 5.72
C LEU A 129 -21.75 18.25 4.25
N ASP A 130 -22.91 18.85 3.96
CA ASP A 130 -23.38 19.03 2.58
C ASP A 130 -22.45 19.90 1.76
N ARG A 131 -21.98 21.02 2.33
CA ARG A 131 -21.04 21.93 1.66
C ARG A 131 -19.70 21.24 1.39
N ILE A 132 -19.19 20.45 2.35
CA ILE A 132 -17.97 19.65 2.19
C ILE A 132 -18.14 18.63 1.07
N ASN A 133 -19.22 17.85 1.08
CA ASN A 133 -19.47 16.83 0.07
C ASN A 133 -19.61 17.44 -1.32
N LEU A 134 -20.35 18.55 -1.46
CA LEU A 134 -20.48 19.24 -2.74
C LEU A 134 -19.12 19.78 -3.24
N ALA A 135 -18.30 20.33 -2.35
CA ALA A 135 -16.96 20.80 -2.70
C ALA A 135 -16.06 19.63 -3.15
N LEU A 136 -16.11 18.48 -2.47
CA LEU A 136 -15.36 17.28 -2.86
C LEU A 136 -15.79 16.75 -4.22
N VAL A 137 -17.09 16.72 -4.52
CA VAL A 137 -17.59 16.33 -5.85
C VAL A 137 -17.03 17.25 -6.92
N ARG A 138 -17.07 18.57 -6.73
CA ARG A 138 -16.52 19.56 -7.67
C ARG A 138 -15.00 19.44 -7.83
N LEU A 139 -14.29 19.13 -6.74
CA LEU A 139 -12.85 18.93 -6.76
C LEU A 139 -12.45 17.68 -7.57
N LYS A 140 -13.21 16.59 -7.42
CA LYS A 140 -13.02 15.37 -8.20
C LYS A 140 -13.38 15.58 -9.67
N SER A 141 -14.52 16.19 -9.96
CA SER A 141 -14.98 16.42 -11.34
C SER A 141 -14.08 17.35 -12.14
N SER A 142 -13.32 18.22 -11.48
CA SER A 142 -12.36 19.13 -12.12
C SER A 142 -10.98 18.51 -12.39
N GLY A 143 -10.73 17.26 -11.97
CA GLY A 143 -9.41 16.61 -12.08
C GLY A 143 -8.38 17.10 -11.06
N ARG A 144 -8.67 18.19 -10.34
CA ARG A 144 -7.76 18.79 -9.36
C ARG A 144 -7.48 17.86 -8.17
N TYR A 145 -8.39 16.94 -7.87
CA TYR A 145 -8.15 15.89 -6.88
C TYR A 145 -6.99 14.97 -7.31
N ASP A 146 -6.98 14.53 -8.57
CA ASP A 146 -5.93 13.65 -9.10
C ASP A 146 -4.59 14.37 -9.21
N GLU A 147 -4.59 15.66 -9.55
CA GLU A 147 -3.40 16.52 -9.51
C GLU A 147 -2.78 16.58 -8.11
N ILE A 148 -3.61 16.70 -7.07
CA ILE A 148 -3.17 16.70 -5.67
C ILE A 148 -2.55 15.34 -5.33
N LEU A 149 -3.24 14.24 -5.65
CA LEU A 149 -2.71 12.90 -5.39
C LEU A 149 -1.39 12.68 -6.11
N HIS A 150 -1.29 13.03 -7.39
CA HIS A 150 -0.05 12.92 -8.15
C HIS A 150 1.07 13.77 -7.55
N ARG A 151 0.76 15.01 -7.12
CA ARG A 151 1.72 15.91 -6.47
C ARG A 151 2.24 15.37 -5.14
N TYR A 152 1.45 14.66 -4.35
CA TYR A 152 1.90 14.21 -3.02
C TYR A 152 2.31 12.75 -2.94
N LEU A 153 1.79 11.90 -3.83
CA LEU A 153 1.95 10.44 -3.81
C LEU A 153 2.64 9.89 -5.06
N GLY A 154 2.83 10.71 -6.10
CA GLY A 154 3.35 10.27 -7.40
C GLY A 154 2.29 9.58 -8.26
N ASN A 155 2.72 8.89 -9.32
CA ASN A 155 1.81 8.18 -10.22
C ASN A 155 1.04 7.07 -9.49
N GLN A 156 -0.27 7.01 -9.71
CA GLN A 156 -1.11 5.87 -9.33
C GLN A 156 -0.50 4.59 -9.93
N ARG A 157 -0.62 3.44 -9.25
CA ARG A 157 -0.26 2.15 -9.88
C ARG A 157 -1.16 1.99 -11.10
N ASN A 158 -0.57 1.71 -12.26
CA ASN A 158 -1.31 1.26 -13.44
C ASN A 158 -1.87 -0.14 -13.20
#